data_AF-A0A1Y5HW52-F1
#
_entry.id   AF-A0A1Y5HW52-F1
#
_cell.length_a   1.000
_cell.length_b   1.000
_cell.length_c   1.000
_cell.angle_alpha   90.00
_cell.angle_beta   90.00
_cell.angle_gamma   90.00
#
_symmetry.space_group_name_H-M   'P 1'
#
loop_
_entity.id
_entity.type
_entity.pdbx_description
1 polymer ?
#
loop_
_entity_poly.entity_id
_entity_poly.type
_entity_poly.pdbx_seq_one_letter_code
_entity_poly.pdbx_strand_id
1 'polypeptide(L)'
;MKQLFCILLLTLMTATGYAAVEKRYVSDQLWLQLRSGPSNEFRILKTLASGSHLIFIEETEDKKYTKVKNDKGIEGWVLTQFLVNEPVAKEKLIFSQRKLKNVQAELTTLKQQTDALTKEKSSLSGDRSTLSRDKKNLEKELKRITDISANALQLDSKNIKLTKRNQELEIQLETLTADNTRLKDDKERTFMIIGGALIILGIILGLAIPAMRGGRKSGGWS
;
A
#
# COMPACT_ATOMS: atom_id res chain seq x y z
N MET A 1 -14.66 -37.13 -69.74
CA MET A 1 -15.43 -37.73 -68.61
C MET A 1 -15.01 -39.16 -68.27
N LYS A 2 -14.83 -40.07 -69.24
CA LYS A 2 -14.42 -41.48 -68.97
C LYS A 2 -13.03 -41.63 -68.29
N GLN A 3 -12.05 -40.80 -68.65
CA GLN A 3 -10.70 -40.84 -68.08
C GLN A 3 -10.64 -40.38 -66.61
N LEU A 4 -11.44 -39.37 -66.24
CA LEU A 4 -11.60 -38.91 -64.86
C LEU A 4 -12.27 -39.98 -63.97
N PHE A 5 -13.22 -40.73 -64.53
CA PHE A 5 -13.87 -41.84 -63.82
C PHE A 5 -12.90 -43.00 -63.58
N CYS A 6 -12.05 -43.34 -64.55
CA CYS A 6 -11.02 -44.38 -64.37
C CYS A 6 -9.96 -44.00 -63.33
N ILE A 7 -9.53 -42.73 -63.28
CA ILE A 7 -8.57 -42.24 -62.27
C ILE A 7 -9.20 -42.25 -60.87
N LEU A 8 -10.48 -41.89 -60.75
CA LEU A 8 -11.23 -41.98 -59.49
C LEU A 8 -11.39 -43.44 -59.03
N LEU A 9 -11.64 -44.37 -59.95
CA LEU A 9 -11.77 -45.79 -59.62
C LEU A 9 -10.42 -46.41 -59.18
N LEU A 10 -9.33 -46.00 -59.83
CA LEU A 10 -7.98 -46.48 -59.51
C LEU A 10 -7.47 -45.95 -58.16
N THR A 11 -7.83 -44.72 -57.79
CA THR A 11 -7.52 -44.13 -56.47
C THR A 11 -8.38 -44.71 -55.35
N LEU A 12 -9.58 -45.18 -55.64
CA LEU A 12 -10.44 -45.84 -54.64
C LEU A 12 -9.98 -47.28 -54.34
N MET A 13 -9.37 -47.98 -55.31
CA MET A 13 -8.83 -49.33 -55.10
C MET A 13 -7.49 -49.36 -54.33
N THR A 14 -6.72 -48.27 -54.29
CA THR A 14 -5.47 -48.20 -53.50
C THR A 14 -5.68 -47.83 -52.03
N ALA A 15 -6.89 -47.41 -51.64
CA ALA A 15 -7.22 -46.98 -50.28
C ALA A 15 -7.59 -48.12 -49.32
N THR A 16 -7.72 -49.37 -49.79
CA THR A 16 -8.23 -50.51 -48.98
C THR A 16 -7.14 -51.42 -48.39
N GLY A 17 -5.89 -50.93 -48.29
CA GLY A 17 -4.73 -51.76 -47.92
C GLY A 17 -4.11 -51.56 -46.54
N TYR A 18 -4.60 -50.65 -45.69
CA TYR A 18 -4.10 -50.55 -44.31
C TYR A 18 -4.83 -51.58 -43.44
N ALA A 19 -4.42 -52.84 -43.55
CA ALA A 19 -4.68 -53.80 -42.48
C ALA A 19 -3.96 -53.27 -41.22
N ALA A 20 -4.72 -52.62 -40.33
CA ALA A 20 -4.21 -52.14 -39.06
C ALA A 20 -3.58 -53.34 -38.34
N VAL A 21 -2.25 -53.33 -38.23
CA VAL A 21 -1.50 -54.38 -37.54
C VAL A 21 -2.00 -54.43 -36.11
N GLU A 22 -2.79 -55.45 -35.78
CA GLU A 22 -3.35 -55.63 -34.44
C GLU A 22 -2.21 -56.01 -33.49
N LYS A 23 -1.71 -55.02 -32.75
CA LYS A 23 -0.71 -55.23 -31.71
C LYS A 23 -1.39 -55.78 -30.47
N ARG A 24 -0.99 -56.98 -30.05
CA ARG A 24 -1.39 -57.58 -28.77
C ARG A 24 -0.20 -57.61 -27.82
N TYR A 25 -0.48 -57.53 -26.53
CA TYR A 25 0.52 -57.61 -25.46
C TYR A 25 0.44 -58.95 -24.76
N VAL A 26 1.58 -59.49 -24.35
CA VAL A 26 1.61 -60.65 -23.45
C VAL A 26 1.14 -60.20 -22.07
N SER A 27 0.23 -60.96 -21.46
CA SER A 27 -0.29 -60.64 -20.13
C SER A 27 0.73 -60.91 -19.04
N ASP A 28 0.86 -59.98 -18.09
CA ASP A 28 1.68 -60.11 -16.87
C ASP A 28 0.94 -60.86 -15.74
N GLN A 29 -0.20 -61.49 -16.05
CA GLN A 29 -0.99 -62.24 -15.07
C GLN A 29 -0.46 -63.66 -14.91
N LEU A 30 0.34 -63.86 -13.87
CA LEU A 30 0.78 -65.18 -13.41
C LEU A 30 -0.24 -65.80 -12.46
N TRP A 31 -0.37 -67.14 -12.54
CA TRP A 31 -1.21 -67.94 -11.66
C TRP A 31 -0.34 -68.95 -10.92
N LEU A 32 -0.38 -68.92 -9.60
CA LEU A 32 0.42 -69.78 -8.72
C LEU A 32 -0.49 -70.76 -7.99
N GLN A 33 -0.13 -72.05 -7.98
CA GLN A 33 -0.92 -73.07 -7.30
C GLN A 33 -0.42 -73.26 -5.87
N LEU A 34 -1.31 -73.07 -4.89
CA LEU A 34 -1.10 -73.41 -3.50
C LEU A 34 -1.40 -74.90 -3.33
N ARG A 35 -0.42 -75.67 -2.87
CA ARG A 35 -0.50 -77.13 -2.74
C ARG A 35 -0.42 -77.58 -1.28
N SER A 36 -0.89 -78.79 -0.98
CA SER A 36 -0.83 -79.33 0.37
C SER A 36 0.57 -79.76 0.84
N GLY A 37 1.54 -79.89 -0.08
CA GLY A 37 2.92 -80.31 0.22
C GLY A 37 3.94 -79.77 -0.79
N PRO A 38 5.26 -79.90 -0.51
CA PRO A 38 6.35 -79.29 -1.28
C PRO A 38 6.74 -80.10 -2.53
N SER A 39 5.76 -80.45 -3.37
CA SER A 39 5.96 -81.13 -4.66
C SER A 39 4.75 -80.94 -5.58
N ASN A 40 4.95 -81.12 -6.88
CA ASN A 40 3.88 -81.08 -7.88
C ASN A 40 2.89 -82.26 -7.78
N GLU A 41 3.21 -83.29 -7.02
CA GLU A 41 2.34 -84.46 -6.80
C GLU A 41 1.24 -84.18 -5.75
N PHE A 42 1.42 -83.15 -4.91
CA PHE A 42 0.45 -82.82 -3.88
C PHE A 42 -0.79 -82.11 -4.44
N ARG A 43 -1.93 -82.33 -3.78
CA ARG A 43 -3.22 -81.75 -4.14
C ARG A 43 -3.17 -80.22 -4.16
N ILE A 44 -3.76 -79.62 -5.19
CA ILE A 44 -3.97 -78.17 -5.28
C ILE A 44 -5.09 -77.76 -4.33
N LEU A 45 -4.77 -76.90 -3.37
CA LEU A 45 -5.71 -76.28 -2.43
C LEU A 45 -6.38 -75.05 -3.04
N LYS A 46 -5.60 -74.21 -3.73
CA LYS A 46 -6.08 -72.94 -4.30
C LYS A 46 -5.20 -72.47 -5.46
N THR A 47 -5.77 -71.71 -6.38
CA THR A 47 -5.00 -70.92 -7.35
C THR A 47 -4.94 -69.46 -6.87
N LEU A 48 -3.73 -68.93 -6.78
CA LEU A 48 -3.40 -67.58 -6.38
C LEU A 48 -3.07 -66.76 -7.62
N ALA A 49 -3.57 -65.54 -7.71
CA ALA A 49 -3.22 -64.62 -8.79
C ALA A 49 -1.94 -63.84 -8.43
N SER A 50 -1.23 -63.33 -9.44
CA SER A 50 -0.12 -62.39 -9.23
C SER A 50 -0.54 -61.20 -8.35
N GLY A 51 0.28 -60.88 -7.35
CA GLY A 51 0.00 -59.84 -6.35
C GLY A 51 -0.86 -60.28 -5.14
N SER A 52 -1.19 -61.57 -5.04
CA SER A 52 -1.81 -62.11 -3.81
C SER A 52 -0.86 -61.94 -2.62
N HIS A 53 -1.38 -61.41 -1.51
CA HIS A 53 -0.59 -61.20 -0.30
C HIS A 53 -0.49 -62.52 0.47
N LEU A 54 0.75 -62.91 0.76
CA LEU A 54 1.07 -64.18 1.41
C LEU A 54 1.96 -63.92 2.62
N ILE A 55 1.68 -64.63 3.72
CA ILE A 55 2.51 -64.61 4.92
C ILE A 55 3.47 -65.80 4.82
N PHE A 56 4.76 -65.53 4.87
CA PHE A 56 5.81 -66.56 4.93
C PHE A 56 5.74 -67.34 6.24
N ILE A 57 5.88 -68.66 6.18
CA ILE A 57 5.95 -69.55 7.36
C ILE A 57 7.31 -70.24 7.44
N GLU A 58 7.62 -71.08 6.45
CA GLU A 58 8.85 -71.88 6.40
C GLU A 58 9.24 -72.17 4.95
N GLU A 59 10.49 -72.59 4.74
CA GLU A 59 11.02 -72.95 3.42
C GLU A 59 11.69 -74.32 3.50
N THR A 60 11.58 -75.11 2.44
CA THR A 60 12.29 -76.40 2.33
C THR A 60 13.80 -76.19 2.27
N GLU A 61 14.60 -77.16 2.76
CA GLU A 61 16.07 -77.11 2.70
C GLU A 61 16.63 -76.89 1.28
N ASP A 62 15.93 -77.40 0.26
CA ASP A 62 16.30 -77.24 -1.15
C ASP A 62 15.90 -75.88 -1.77
N LYS A 63 15.23 -75.02 -0.99
CA LYS A 63 14.73 -73.68 -1.37
C LYS A 63 13.81 -73.66 -2.60
N LYS A 64 13.19 -74.80 -2.95
CA LYS A 64 12.28 -74.87 -4.10
C LYS A 64 10.87 -74.48 -3.72
N TYR A 65 10.46 -74.81 -2.50
CA TYR A 65 9.12 -74.57 -2.01
C TYR A 65 9.13 -73.77 -0.71
N THR A 66 8.18 -72.85 -0.62
CA THR A 66 7.91 -72.05 0.56
C THR A 66 6.49 -72.35 1.04
N LYS A 67 6.34 -72.58 2.33
CA LYS A 67 5.04 -72.66 2.98
C LYS A 67 4.56 -71.27 3.33
N VAL A 68 3.33 -70.98 2.93
CA VAL A 68 2.72 -69.66 3.06
C VAL A 68 1.29 -69.78 3.57
N LYS A 69 0.82 -68.70 4.20
CA LYS A 69 -0.57 -68.50 4.58
C LYS A 69 -1.18 -67.39 3.74
N ASN A 70 -2.30 -67.68 3.09
CA ASN A 70 -3.03 -66.70 2.31
C ASN A 70 -3.95 -65.83 3.20
N ASP A 71 -4.46 -64.72 2.67
CA ASP A 71 -5.43 -63.80 3.30
C ASP A 71 -6.64 -64.49 3.95
N LYS A 72 -7.10 -65.59 3.35
CA LYS A 72 -8.20 -66.44 3.83
C LYS A 72 -7.80 -67.44 4.91
N GLY A 73 -6.58 -67.38 5.41
CA GLY A 73 -6.05 -68.26 6.44
C GLY A 73 -5.67 -69.68 5.98
N ILE A 74 -5.73 -69.97 4.68
CA ILE A 74 -5.36 -71.26 4.12
C ILE A 74 -3.84 -71.36 4.05
N GLU A 75 -3.29 -72.43 4.61
CA GLU A 75 -1.86 -72.73 4.63
C GLU A 75 -1.53 -73.79 3.58
N GLY A 76 -0.39 -73.62 2.91
CA GLY A 76 0.08 -74.56 1.89
C GLY A 76 1.44 -74.17 1.33
N TRP A 77 1.91 -74.94 0.37
CA TRP A 77 3.21 -74.79 -0.27
C TRP A 77 3.08 -74.20 -1.66
N VAL A 78 4.00 -73.29 -1.99
CA VAL A 78 4.14 -72.66 -3.31
C VAL A 78 5.60 -72.68 -3.74
N LEU A 79 5.86 -72.53 -5.04
CA LEU A 79 7.21 -72.45 -5.58
C LEU A 79 7.88 -71.12 -5.18
N THR A 80 9.05 -71.19 -4.54
CA THR A 80 9.80 -70.02 -4.05
C THR A 80 10.13 -69.03 -5.17
N GLN A 81 10.43 -69.51 -6.39
CA GLN A 81 10.83 -68.66 -7.52
C GLN A 81 9.79 -67.61 -7.95
N PHE A 82 8.53 -67.77 -7.54
CA PHE A 82 7.44 -66.83 -7.84
C PHE A 82 7.13 -65.88 -6.68
N LEU A 83 7.85 -66.01 -5.56
CA LEU A 83 7.71 -65.13 -4.42
C LEU A 83 8.73 -64.00 -4.50
N VAL A 84 8.25 -62.79 -4.22
CA VAL A 84 9.06 -61.59 -4.13
C VAL A 84 8.72 -60.86 -2.84
N ASN A 85 9.72 -60.20 -2.25
CA ASN A 85 9.58 -59.48 -0.98
C ASN A 85 9.02 -58.06 -1.16
N GLU A 86 8.65 -57.69 -2.38
CA GLU A 86 8.16 -56.36 -2.74
C GLU A 86 6.82 -56.42 -3.47
N PRO A 87 6.00 -55.35 -3.39
CA PRO A 87 4.73 -55.30 -4.11
C PRO A 87 4.91 -55.46 -5.62
N VAL A 88 3.96 -56.13 -6.26
CA VAL A 88 3.99 -56.35 -7.71
C VAL A 88 3.89 -55.03 -8.49
N ALA A 89 4.34 -55.05 -9.74
CA ALA A 89 4.39 -53.86 -10.60
C ALA A 89 3.05 -53.11 -10.68
N LYS A 90 1.92 -53.83 -10.76
CA LYS A 90 0.57 -53.25 -10.75
C LYS A 90 0.29 -52.40 -9.51
N GLU A 91 0.68 -52.89 -8.33
CA GLU A 91 0.46 -52.18 -7.08
C GLU A 91 1.38 -50.97 -6.93
N LYS A 92 2.66 -51.12 -7.31
CA LYS A 92 3.61 -50.00 -7.40
C LYS A 92 3.12 -48.91 -8.34
N LEU A 93 2.49 -49.28 -9.47
CA LEU A 93 1.91 -48.33 -10.42
C LEU A 93 0.73 -47.57 -9.81
N ILE A 94 -0.19 -48.27 -9.15
CA ILE A 94 -1.33 -47.64 -8.46
C ILE A 94 -0.83 -46.66 -7.40
N PHE A 95 0.13 -47.06 -6.57
CA PHE A 95 0.70 -46.19 -5.55
C PHE A 95 1.39 -44.96 -6.15
N SER A 96 2.20 -45.15 -7.19
CA SER A 96 2.90 -44.06 -7.88
C SER A 96 1.93 -43.10 -8.56
N GLN A 97 0.86 -43.60 -9.18
CA GLN A 97 -0.15 -42.76 -9.82
C GLN A 97 -0.96 -41.95 -8.80
N ARG A 98 -1.28 -42.53 -7.64
CA ARG A 98 -1.89 -41.81 -6.52
C ARG A 98 -0.95 -40.72 -5.99
N LYS A 99 0.34 -41.04 -5.79
CA LYS A 99 1.35 -40.07 -5.36
C LYS A 99 1.49 -38.93 -6.37
N LEU A 100 1.55 -39.24 -7.67
CA LEU A 100 1.61 -38.26 -8.74
C LEU A 100 0.39 -37.35 -8.73
N LYS A 101 -0.82 -37.91 -8.60
CA LYS A 101 -2.05 -37.12 -8.49
C LYS A 101 -2.03 -36.18 -7.29
N ASN A 102 -1.57 -36.65 -6.12
CA ASN A 102 -1.48 -35.84 -4.92
C ASN A 102 -0.46 -34.72 -5.05
N VAL A 103 0.74 -35.02 -5.55
CA VAL A 103 1.79 -34.03 -5.79
C VAL A 103 1.34 -33.00 -6.83
N GLN A 104 0.64 -33.44 -7.89
CA GLN A 104 0.08 -32.52 -8.88
C GLN A 104 -0.95 -31.58 -8.26
N ALA A 105 -1.84 -32.09 -7.42
CA ALA A 105 -2.82 -31.27 -6.70
C ALA A 105 -2.13 -30.26 -5.77
N GLU A 106 -1.15 -30.71 -4.98
CA GLU A 106 -0.36 -29.84 -4.11
C GLU A 106 0.35 -28.73 -4.90
N LEU A 107 1.00 -29.08 -6.01
CA LEU A 107 1.67 -28.14 -6.89
C LEU A 107 0.70 -27.09 -7.45
N THR A 108 -0.51 -27.50 -7.86
CA THR A 108 -1.54 -26.54 -8.29
C THR A 108 -1.97 -25.59 -7.17
N THR A 109 -2.16 -26.09 -5.95
CA THR A 109 -2.51 -25.25 -4.80
C THR A 109 -1.39 -24.29 -4.43
N LEU A 110 -0.14 -24.75 -4.45
CA LEU A 110 1.03 -23.96 -4.09
C LEU A 110 1.29 -22.86 -5.13
N LYS A 111 1.06 -23.14 -6.41
CA LYS A 111 1.07 -22.12 -7.47
C LYS A 111 0.01 -21.06 -7.25
N GLN A 112 -1.22 -21.46 -6.95
CA GLN A 112 -2.31 -20.52 -6.66
C GLN A 112 -2.00 -19.64 -5.44
N GLN A 113 -1.44 -20.21 -4.37
CA GLN A 113 -1.01 -19.46 -3.19
C GLN A 113 0.12 -18.49 -3.53
N THR A 114 1.10 -18.91 -4.34
CA THR A 114 2.22 -18.04 -4.76
C THR A 114 1.72 -16.87 -5.60
N ASP A 115 0.79 -17.12 -6.52
CA ASP A 115 0.17 -16.09 -7.35
C ASP A 115 -0.65 -15.10 -6.50
N ALA A 116 -1.40 -15.61 -5.52
CA ALA A 116 -2.17 -14.79 -4.58
C ALA A 116 -1.25 -13.92 -3.70
N LEU A 117 -0.23 -14.51 -3.08
CA LEU A 117 0.77 -13.80 -2.27
C LEU A 117 1.54 -12.76 -3.07
N THR A 118 1.84 -13.05 -4.35
CA THR A 118 2.51 -12.09 -5.24
C THR A 118 1.63 -10.88 -5.54
N LYS A 119 0.33 -11.09 -5.78
CA LYS A 119 -0.66 -10.01 -5.96
C LYS A 119 -0.87 -9.20 -4.69
N GLU A 120 -0.95 -9.87 -3.55
CA GLU A 120 -1.07 -9.21 -2.25
C GLU A 120 0.16 -8.34 -1.97
N LYS A 121 1.36 -8.88 -2.17
CA LYS A 121 2.62 -8.14 -2.01
C LYS A 121 2.72 -6.92 -2.93
N SER A 122 2.26 -7.03 -4.19
CA SER A 122 2.26 -5.88 -5.10
C SER A 122 1.27 -4.81 -4.67
N SER A 123 0.07 -5.19 -4.20
CA SER A 123 -0.91 -4.27 -3.62
C SER A 123 -0.37 -3.56 -2.38
N LEU A 124 0.13 -4.31 -1.38
CA LEU A 124 0.70 -3.75 -0.16
C LEU A 124 1.89 -2.82 -0.44
N SER A 125 2.71 -3.15 -1.43
CA SER A 125 3.82 -2.28 -1.86
C SER A 125 3.30 -0.96 -2.45
N GLY A 126 2.24 -1.02 -3.26
CA GLY A 126 1.53 0.15 -3.79
C GLY A 126 0.96 1.02 -2.68
N ASP A 127 0.20 0.42 -1.77
CA ASP A 127 -0.41 1.09 -0.62
C ASP A 127 0.64 1.73 0.29
N ARG A 128 1.78 1.06 0.50
CA ARG A 128 2.88 1.64 1.28
C ARG A 128 3.50 2.86 0.59
N SER A 129 3.59 2.85 -0.73
CA SER A 129 4.09 3.97 -1.51
C SER A 129 3.13 5.17 -1.44
N THR A 130 1.82 4.94 -1.54
CA THR A 130 0.80 6.00 -1.40
C THR A 130 0.78 6.57 0.01
N LEU A 131 0.71 5.72 1.05
CA LEU A 131 0.76 6.16 2.45
C LEU A 131 2.02 6.97 2.76
N SER A 132 3.17 6.57 2.20
CA SER A 132 4.41 7.33 2.37
C SER A 132 4.37 8.71 1.72
N ARG A 133 3.73 8.85 0.55
CA ARG A 133 3.54 10.15 -0.11
C ARG A 133 2.56 11.01 0.66
N ASP A 134 1.46 10.43 1.11
CA ASP A 134 0.42 11.15 1.85
C ASP A 134 0.94 11.65 3.18
N LYS A 135 1.71 10.82 3.92
CA LYS A 135 2.40 11.24 5.13
C LYS A 135 3.31 12.46 4.87
N LYS A 136 4.13 12.41 3.81
CA LYS A 136 5.02 13.53 3.46
C LYS A 136 4.24 14.79 3.08
N ASN A 137 3.10 14.65 2.42
CA ASN A 137 2.22 15.77 2.08
C ASN A 137 1.56 16.36 3.32
N LEU A 138 1.06 15.52 4.23
CA LEU A 138 0.50 15.92 5.51
C LEU A 138 1.52 16.66 6.37
N GLU A 139 2.77 16.15 6.44
CA GLU A 139 3.86 16.82 7.16
C GLU A 139 4.16 18.21 6.58
N LYS A 140 4.15 18.36 5.25
CA LYS A 140 4.32 19.67 4.59
C LYS A 140 3.16 20.61 4.89
N GLU A 141 1.92 20.14 4.83
CA GLU A 141 0.75 20.96 5.08
C GLU A 141 0.68 21.40 6.55
N LEU A 142 1.00 20.49 7.47
CA LEU A 142 1.08 20.80 8.90
C LEU A 142 2.16 21.86 9.17
N LYS A 143 3.34 21.73 8.54
CA LYS A 143 4.38 22.76 8.61
C LYS A 143 3.87 24.11 8.07
N ARG A 144 3.22 24.11 6.91
CA ARG A 144 2.66 25.32 6.29
C ARG A 144 1.62 26.01 7.17
N ILE A 145 0.70 25.26 7.76
CA ILE A 145 -0.31 25.78 8.68
C ILE A 145 0.35 26.37 9.92
N THR A 146 1.36 25.70 10.45
CA THR A 146 2.12 26.19 11.62
C THR A 146 2.82 27.50 11.30
N ASP A 147 3.49 27.59 10.14
CA ASP A 147 4.18 28.80 9.70
C ASP A 147 3.20 29.97 9.46
N ILE A 148 2.05 29.72 8.81
CA ILE A 148 1.01 30.74 8.61
C ILE A 148 0.45 31.22 9.94
N SER A 149 0.18 30.31 10.88
CA SER A 149 -0.35 30.64 12.19
C SER A 149 0.63 31.50 12.99
N ALA A 150 1.93 31.17 12.94
CA ALA A 150 2.98 31.97 13.56
C ALA A 150 3.07 33.39 12.96
N ASN A 151 2.98 33.50 11.63
CA ASN A 151 2.97 34.79 10.94
C ASN A 151 1.72 35.63 11.28
N ALA A 152 0.55 34.99 11.40
CA ALA A 152 -0.68 35.67 11.78
C ALA A 152 -0.60 36.26 13.19
N LEU A 153 -0.07 35.53 14.17
CA LEU A 153 0.17 36.04 15.52
C LEU A 153 1.16 37.21 15.53
N GLN A 154 2.22 37.13 14.71
CA GLN A 154 3.18 38.23 14.58
C GLN A 154 2.55 39.48 13.95
N LEU A 155 1.70 39.29 12.94
CA LEU A 155 1.00 40.37 12.26
C LEU A 155 -0.01 41.05 13.19
N ASP A 156 -0.75 40.28 13.99
CA ASP A 156 -1.66 40.81 15.01
C ASP A 156 -0.90 41.67 16.04
N SER A 157 0.22 41.17 16.57
CA SER A 157 1.09 41.94 17.47
C SER A 157 1.59 43.25 16.85
N LYS A 158 1.94 43.23 15.56
CA LYS A 158 2.34 44.44 14.81
C LYS A 158 1.18 45.41 14.63
N ASN A 159 -0.01 44.93 14.28
CA ASN A 159 -1.20 45.77 14.16
C ASN A 159 -1.53 46.44 15.50
N ILE A 160 -1.54 45.69 16.61
CA ILE A 160 -1.76 46.26 17.95
C ILE A 160 -0.73 47.36 18.26
N LYS A 161 0.55 47.13 17.95
CA LYS A 161 1.61 48.14 18.14
C LYS A 161 1.41 49.36 17.25
N LEU A 162 1.06 49.18 15.98
CA LEU A 162 0.81 50.28 15.04
C LEU A 162 -0.42 51.09 15.46
N THR A 163 -1.51 50.44 15.87
CA THR A 163 -2.69 51.11 16.39
C THR A 163 -2.36 51.93 17.63
N LYS A 164 -1.57 51.39 18.57
CA LYS A 164 -1.09 52.14 19.74
C LYS A 164 -0.23 53.35 19.35
N ARG A 165 0.67 53.20 18.38
CA ARG A 165 1.51 54.30 17.88
C ARG A 165 0.70 55.37 17.17
N ASN A 166 -0.32 54.99 16.40
CA ASN A 166 -1.22 55.95 15.76
C ASN A 166 -1.98 56.75 16.81
N GLN A 167 -2.52 56.10 17.86
CA GLN A 167 -3.16 56.80 18.98
C GLN A 167 -2.19 57.74 19.71
N GLU A 168 -0.96 57.28 19.98
CA GLU A 168 0.08 58.11 20.61
C GLU A 168 0.42 59.34 19.75
N LEU A 169 0.56 59.17 18.44
CA LEU A 169 0.82 60.27 17.51
C LEU A 169 -0.38 61.22 17.39
N GLU A 170 -1.61 60.73 17.41
CA GLU A 170 -2.82 61.56 17.42
C GLU A 170 -2.87 62.44 18.68
N ILE A 171 -2.62 61.85 19.86
CA ILE A 171 -2.52 62.60 21.13
C ILE A 171 -1.40 63.65 21.05
N GLN A 172 -0.23 63.29 20.49
CA GLN A 172 0.85 64.25 20.28
C GLN A 172 0.45 65.39 19.35
N LEU A 173 -0.24 65.12 18.24
CA LEU A 173 -0.72 66.16 17.34
C LEU A 173 -1.74 67.07 18.01
N GLU A 174 -2.68 66.52 18.78
CA GLU A 174 -3.67 67.29 19.53
C GLU A 174 -3.00 68.21 20.56
N THR A 175 -2.06 67.67 21.34
CA THR A 175 -1.30 68.45 22.34
C THR A 175 -0.44 69.54 21.70
N LEU A 176 0.31 69.24 20.64
CA LEU A 176 1.09 70.24 19.91
C LEU A 176 0.21 71.32 19.28
N THR A 177 -0.96 70.95 18.76
CA THR A 177 -1.91 71.92 18.19
C THR A 177 -2.48 72.81 19.29
N ALA A 178 -2.88 72.24 20.43
CA ALA A 178 -3.38 72.98 21.59
C ALA A 178 -2.30 73.92 22.17
N ASP A 179 -1.04 73.47 22.27
CA ASP A 179 0.07 74.31 22.67
C ASP A 179 0.34 75.42 21.65
N ASN A 180 0.26 75.13 20.35
CA ASN A 180 0.42 76.15 19.31
C ASN A 180 -0.68 77.22 19.39
N THR A 181 -1.95 76.80 19.53
CA THR A 181 -3.08 77.74 19.68
C THR A 181 -2.95 78.53 20.97
N ARG A 182 -2.56 77.89 22.08
CA ARG A 182 -2.32 78.57 23.36
C ARG A 182 -1.19 79.60 23.25
N LEU A 183 -0.05 79.23 22.65
CA LEU A 183 1.07 80.15 22.42
C LEU A 183 0.67 81.31 21.51
N LYS A 184 -0.17 81.06 20.50
CA LYS A 184 -0.71 82.11 19.63
C LYS A 184 -1.64 83.05 20.40
N ASP A 185 -2.56 82.51 21.19
CA ASP A 185 -3.47 83.29 22.03
C ASP A 185 -2.71 84.11 23.09
N ASP A 186 -1.71 83.51 23.74
CA ASP A 186 -0.84 84.20 24.70
C ASP A 186 -0.06 85.34 24.03
N LYS A 187 0.45 85.09 22.81
CA LYS A 187 1.11 86.11 22.00
C LYS A 187 0.14 87.23 21.62
N GLU A 188 -1.06 86.92 21.15
CA GLU A 188 -2.09 87.90 20.80
C GLU A 188 -2.56 88.71 22.03
N ARG A 189 -2.77 88.06 23.18
CA ARG A 189 -3.07 88.73 24.46
C ARG A 189 -1.95 89.66 24.89
N THR A 190 -0.69 89.24 24.78
CA THR A 190 0.47 90.07 25.12
C THR A 190 0.55 91.30 24.22
N PHE A 191 0.39 91.13 22.90
CA PHE A 191 0.34 92.25 21.96
C PHE A 191 -0.85 93.17 22.21
N MET A 192 -2.02 92.63 22.61
CA MET A 192 -3.19 93.42 22.98
C MET A 192 -2.95 94.24 24.25
N ILE A 193 -2.31 93.66 25.28
CA ILE A 193 -1.94 94.39 26.51
C ILE A 193 -0.94 95.49 26.20
N ILE A 194 0.10 95.21 25.40
CA ILE A 194 1.09 96.22 24.97
C ILE A 194 0.41 97.32 24.14
N GLY A 195 -0.48 96.94 23.21
CA GLY A 195 -1.26 97.88 22.40
C GLY A 195 -2.18 98.76 23.26
N GLY A 196 -2.90 98.19 24.21
CA GLY A 196 -3.74 98.91 25.17
C GLY A 196 -2.92 99.85 26.06
N ALA A 197 -1.77 99.40 26.56
CA ALA A 197 -0.85 100.22 27.34
C ALA A 197 -0.32 101.40 26.52
N LEU A 198 0.07 101.19 25.25
CA LEU A 198 0.50 102.25 24.33
C LEU A 198 -0.60 103.27 24.06
N ILE A 199 -1.85 102.83 23.88
CA ILE A 199 -3.00 103.74 23.69
C ILE A 199 -3.22 104.59 24.94
N ILE A 200 -3.21 103.99 26.14
CA ILE A 200 -3.35 104.73 27.41
C ILE A 200 -2.23 105.77 27.55
N LEU A 201 -0.98 105.38 27.27
CA LEU A 201 0.19 106.25 27.33
C LEU A 201 0.07 107.40 26.30
N GLY A 202 -0.40 107.10 25.09
CA GLY A 202 -0.70 108.09 24.04
C GLY A 202 -1.80 109.08 24.45
N ILE A 203 -2.85 108.63 25.13
CA ILE A 203 -3.91 109.49 25.67
C ILE A 203 -3.35 110.40 26.76
N ILE A 204 -2.57 109.87 27.70
CA ILE A 204 -1.94 110.65 28.78
C ILE A 204 -1.04 111.74 28.19
N LEU A 205 -0.16 111.39 27.24
CA LEU A 205 0.71 112.37 26.58
C LEU A 205 -0.09 113.37 25.74
N GLY A 206 -1.13 112.92 25.02
CA GLY A 206 -2.02 113.77 24.23
C GLY A 206 -2.82 114.78 25.06
N LEU A 207 -3.12 114.48 26.33
CA LEU A 207 -3.77 115.38 27.28
C LEU A 207 -2.76 116.25 28.06
N ALA A 208 -1.58 115.72 28.37
CA ALA A 208 -0.54 116.45 29.11
C ALA A 208 0.18 117.52 28.26
N ILE A 209 0.43 117.25 26.97
CA ILE A 209 1.14 118.19 26.07
C ILE A 209 0.35 119.50 25.85
N PRO A 210 -1.00 119.49 25.67
CA PRO A 210 -1.80 120.72 25.61
C PRO A 210 -1.92 121.45 26.95
N ALA A 211 -1.90 120.73 28.09
CA ALA A 211 -2.07 121.32 29.42
C ALA A 211 -0.87 122.18 29.88
N MET A 212 0.31 122.04 29.27
CA MET A 212 1.46 122.95 29.49
C MET A 212 1.48 124.18 28.57
N ARG A 213 0.53 124.32 27.63
CA ARG A 213 0.42 125.51 26.77
C ARG A 213 -0.89 126.25 27.04
N GLY A 214 -0.88 127.11 28.05
CA GLY A 214 -1.98 128.05 28.30
C GLY A 214 -1.66 129.15 29.30
N GLY A 215 -1.28 130.33 28.79
CA GLY A 215 -1.20 131.56 29.57
C GLY A 215 -0.65 132.76 28.80
N ARG A 216 -1.42 133.30 27.83
CA ARG A 216 -1.18 134.62 27.23
C ARG A 216 -1.63 135.72 28.21
N LYS A 217 -0.82 136.78 28.36
CA LYS A 217 -1.24 138.08 28.90
C LYS A 217 -1.16 139.13 27.80
N SER A 218 -2.23 139.91 27.68
CA SER A 218 -2.38 141.12 26.89
C SER A 218 -2.04 142.37 27.70
N GLY A 219 -1.44 143.38 27.04
CA GLY A 219 -1.65 144.81 27.35
C GLY A 219 -0.40 145.64 27.72
N GLY A 220 -0.02 146.59 26.85
CA GLY A 220 0.86 147.74 27.17
C GLY A 220 1.42 148.46 25.94
N TRP A 221 1.04 149.73 25.75
CA TRP A 221 1.27 150.63 24.58
C TRP A 221 2.72 151.06 24.28
N SER A 222 3.06 151.18 22.99
CA SER A 222 3.54 152.40 22.28
C SER A 222 3.29 152.24 20.79
#